data_AF-A0A178FL26-F1
#
_entry.id   AF-A0A178FL26-F1
#
_cell.length_a   1.000
_cell.length_b   1.000
_cell.length_c   1.000
_cell.angle_alpha   90.00
_cell.angle_beta   90.00
_cell.angle_gamma   90.00
#
_symmetry.space_group_name_H-M   'P 1'
#
loop_
_entity.id
_entity.type
_entity.pdbx_description
1 polymer ?
#
loop_
_entity_poly.entity_id
_entity_poly.type
_entity_poly.pdbx_seq_one_letter_code
_entity_poly.pdbx_strand_id
1 'polypeptide(L)'
;MSPAKASRESSGEATGHTSLPLARIKRIIRADEDIVQCSTNATFLIAVATEMFVQYLTEQGYNVVKSNNLKNLRYADIATAVSRIDNLEFLSDVIPKTTTYGKFKEKRAKEKAKEDGQVANQRTLKEMQVRQNGTPEHSREESMVDVGEQNVNELSPRPPMVIHASQSRSRLVDEGSAQQRPSKDDDDDVEMAL
;
A
#
# COMPACT_ATOMS: atom_id res chain seq x y z
N MET A 1 -11.91 -16.61 -49.89
CA MET A 1 -10.99 -16.53 -48.73
C MET A 1 -10.33 -15.17 -48.78
N SER A 2 -10.74 -14.23 -47.93
CA SER A 2 -10.13 -12.89 -47.87
C SER A 2 -8.92 -12.92 -46.96
N PRO A 3 -7.78 -12.27 -47.31
CA PRO A 3 -6.60 -12.27 -46.47
C PRO A 3 -6.80 -11.39 -45.23
N ALA A 4 -6.27 -11.87 -44.11
CA ALA A 4 -6.28 -11.19 -42.82
C ALA A 4 -5.52 -9.86 -42.89
N LYS A 5 -6.17 -8.80 -42.40
CA LYS A 5 -5.58 -7.47 -42.26
C LYS A 5 -4.56 -7.52 -41.13
N ALA A 6 -3.27 -7.54 -41.48
CA ALA A 6 -2.19 -7.34 -40.52
C ALA A 6 -2.37 -5.98 -39.86
N SER A 7 -2.60 -5.97 -38.54
CA SER A 7 -2.52 -4.76 -37.73
C SER A 7 -1.06 -4.29 -37.76
N ARG A 8 -0.80 -3.24 -38.55
CA ARG A 8 0.47 -2.54 -38.57
C ARG A 8 0.70 -2.00 -37.15
N GLU A 9 1.63 -2.59 -36.41
CA GLU A 9 2.20 -1.96 -35.22
C GLU A 9 2.75 -0.60 -35.66
N SER A 10 2.13 0.48 -35.19
CA SER A 10 2.66 1.82 -35.39
C SER A 10 3.91 1.92 -34.53
N SER A 11 5.07 1.57 -35.10
CA SER A 11 6.36 1.91 -34.54
C SER A 11 6.36 3.42 -34.30
N GLY A 12 6.20 3.83 -33.04
CA GLY A 12 6.07 5.23 -32.66
C GLY A 12 7.20 6.04 -33.26
N GLU A 13 6.87 6.99 -34.13
CA GLU A 13 7.84 7.90 -34.69
C GLU A 13 8.53 8.64 -33.54
N ALA A 14 9.86 8.73 -33.57
CA ALA A 14 10.61 9.49 -32.59
C ALA A 14 10.29 10.99 -32.78
N THR A 15 9.28 11.47 -32.08
CA THR A 15 8.74 12.82 -32.24
C THR A 15 9.67 13.93 -31.69
N GLY A 16 10.78 13.54 -31.04
CA GLY A 16 11.74 14.46 -30.42
C GLY A 16 11.21 15.18 -29.17
N HIS A 17 10.01 14.83 -28.70
CA HIS A 17 9.38 15.42 -27.52
C HIS A 17 8.72 14.34 -26.64
N THR A 18 8.52 14.66 -25.36
CA THR A 18 7.83 13.80 -24.38
C THR A 18 6.51 14.44 -23.95
N SER A 19 5.50 13.63 -23.68
CA SER A 19 4.23 14.05 -23.08
C SER A 19 4.44 14.56 -21.65
N LEU A 20 5.41 13.99 -20.94
CA LEU A 20 5.77 14.41 -19.58
C LEU A 20 6.65 15.68 -19.62
N PRO A 21 6.34 16.73 -18.83
CA PRO A 21 7.16 17.94 -18.79
C PRO A 21 8.56 17.69 -18.22
N LEU A 22 9.62 17.96 -19.00
CA LEU A 22 11.01 17.74 -18.58
C LEU A 22 11.38 18.48 -17.29
N ALA A 23 10.82 19.67 -17.05
CA ALA A 23 11.03 20.41 -15.82
C ALA A 23 10.55 19.63 -14.58
N ARG A 24 9.44 18.89 -14.70
CA ARG A 24 8.91 18.08 -13.59
C ARG A 24 9.76 16.84 -13.36
N ILE A 25 10.20 16.18 -14.43
CA ILE A 25 11.12 15.03 -14.38
C ILE A 25 12.43 15.44 -13.71
N LYS A 26 13.04 16.56 -14.12
CA LYS A 26 14.28 17.07 -13.52
C LYS A 26 14.14 17.37 -12.03
N ARG A 27 12.96 17.85 -11.59
CA ARG A 27 12.66 18.07 -10.16
C ARG A 27 12.55 16.77 -9.38
N ILE A 28 12.00 15.71 -9.96
CA ILE A 28 11.90 14.40 -9.33
C ILE A 28 13.27 13.75 -9.22
N ILE A 29 14.09 13.82 -10.28
CA ILE A 29 15.47 13.31 -10.27
C ILE A 29 16.30 13.97 -9.15
N ARG A 30 16.17 15.29 -8.97
CA ARG A 30 16.87 16.05 -7.92
C ARG A 30 16.30 15.91 -6.52
N ALA A 31 15.20 15.16 -6.34
CA ALA A 31 14.72 14.83 -5.01
C ALA A 31 15.60 13.77 -4.33
N ASP A 32 16.41 13.06 -5.11
CA ASP A 32 17.46 12.19 -4.63
C ASP A 32 18.71 13.03 -4.30
N GLU A 33 19.12 13.03 -3.03
CA GLU A 33 20.25 13.81 -2.52
C GLU A 33 21.59 13.34 -3.08
N ASP A 34 21.69 12.07 -3.49
CA ASP A 34 22.91 11.48 -4.03
C ASP A 34 23.14 11.86 -5.52
N ILE A 35 22.13 12.45 -6.18
CA ILE A 35 22.22 12.85 -7.58
C ILE A 35 22.63 14.32 -7.71
N VAL A 36 23.93 14.57 -7.88
CA VAL A 36 24.49 15.92 -8.01
C VAL A 36 24.14 16.58 -9.35
N GLN A 37 24.27 15.84 -10.47
CA GLN A 37 24.00 16.36 -11.81
C GLN A 37 23.38 15.28 -12.71
N CYS A 38 22.41 15.69 -13.53
CA CYS A 38 21.81 14.86 -14.58
C CYS A 38 21.73 15.67 -15.88
N SER A 39 22.21 15.09 -16.97
CA SER A 39 22.24 15.74 -18.29
C SER A 39 20.84 15.86 -18.89
N THR A 40 20.66 16.79 -19.82
CA THR A 40 19.38 16.97 -20.52
C THR A 40 18.99 15.72 -21.31
N ASN A 41 19.95 15.06 -21.97
CA ASN A 41 19.71 13.83 -22.72
C ASN A 41 19.27 12.69 -21.80
N ALA A 42 19.91 12.54 -20.64
CA ALA A 42 19.48 11.55 -19.64
C ALA A 42 18.08 11.86 -19.10
N THR A 43 17.79 13.14 -18.82
CA THR A 43 16.45 13.59 -18.39
C THR A 43 15.37 13.24 -19.43
N PHE A 44 15.67 13.43 -20.71
CA PHE A 44 14.79 13.09 -21.81
C PHE A 44 14.54 11.58 -21.90
N LEU A 45 15.60 10.76 -21.82
CA LEU A 45 15.46 9.30 -21.84
C LEU A 45 14.66 8.77 -20.64
N ILE A 46 14.87 9.35 -19.44
CA ILE A 46 14.07 9.01 -18.26
C ILE A 46 12.60 9.37 -18.49
N ALA A 47 12.30 10.49 -19.13
CA ALA A 47 10.93 10.87 -19.46
C ALA A 47 10.26 9.87 -20.41
N VAL A 48 10.95 9.47 -21.50
CA VAL A 48 10.45 8.44 -22.42
C VAL A 48 10.26 7.09 -21.72
N ALA A 49 11.25 6.67 -20.92
CA ALA A 49 11.17 5.43 -20.15
C ALA A 49 9.99 5.45 -19.16
N THR A 50 9.71 6.60 -18.54
CA THR A 50 8.57 6.77 -17.64
C THR A 50 7.23 6.63 -18.37
N GLU A 51 7.12 7.14 -19.60
CA GLU A 51 5.91 6.96 -20.43
C GLU A 51 5.68 5.49 -20.77
N MET A 52 6.74 4.80 -21.22
CA MET A 52 6.69 3.37 -21.50
C MET A 52 6.36 2.56 -20.24
N PHE A 53 6.90 2.95 -19.08
CA PHE A 53 6.63 2.30 -17.81
C PHE A 53 5.15 2.45 -17.39
N VAL A 54 4.55 3.63 -17.53
CA VAL A 54 3.13 3.84 -17.22
C VAL A 54 2.24 2.99 -18.13
N GLN A 55 2.56 2.92 -19.42
CA GLN A 55 1.87 2.04 -20.36
C GLN A 55 1.99 0.58 -19.94
N TYR A 56 3.22 0.11 -19.67
CA TYR A 56 3.49 -1.25 -19.23
C TYR A 56 2.73 -1.61 -17.94
N LEU A 57 2.80 -0.78 -16.89
CA LEU A 57 2.11 -1.03 -15.64
C LEU A 57 0.58 -1.14 -15.84
N THR A 58 0.03 -0.26 -16.68
CA THR A 58 -1.40 -0.27 -17.02
C THR A 58 -1.79 -1.54 -17.77
N GLU A 59 -0.99 -1.97 -18.74
CA GLU A 59 -1.20 -3.22 -19.48
C GLU A 59 -1.13 -4.45 -18.57
N GLN A 60 -0.16 -4.53 -17.67
CA GLN A 60 -0.04 -5.64 -16.72
C GLN A 60 -1.25 -5.70 -15.77
N GLY A 61 -1.69 -4.55 -15.24
CA GLY A 61 -2.93 -4.47 -14.48
C GLY A 61 -4.15 -4.91 -15.29
N TYR A 62 -4.23 -4.49 -16.55
CA TYR A 62 -5.35 -4.84 -17.42
C TYR A 62 -5.34 -6.32 -17.86
N ASN A 63 -4.18 -6.96 -17.96
CA ASN A 63 -4.09 -8.41 -18.18
C ASN A 63 -4.73 -9.20 -17.03
N VAL A 64 -4.60 -8.71 -15.78
CA VAL A 64 -5.31 -9.29 -14.63
C VAL A 64 -6.82 -9.11 -14.78
N VAL A 65 -7.30 -7.93 -15.21
CA VAL A 65 -8.72 -7.66 -15.48
C VAL A 65 -9.27 -8.63 -16.53
N LYS A 66 -8.55 -8.81 -17.66
CA LYS A 66 -8.91 -9.75 -18.72
C LYS A 66 -9.00 -11.19 -18.19
N SER A 67 -8.03 -11.61 -17.38
CA SER A 67 -8.04 -12.96 -16.79
C SER A 67 -9.25 -13.20 -15.87
N ASN A 68 -9.79 -12.14 -15.28
CA ASN A 68 -10.99 -12.18 -14.44
C ASN A 68 -12.30 -11.99 -15.23
N ASN A 69 -12.25 -11.89 -16.57
CA ASN A 69 -13.39 -11.58 -17.44
C ASN A 69 -14.11 -10.28 -17.06
N LEU A 70 -13.39 -9.33 -16.47
CA LEU A 70 -13.89 -8.01 -16.14
C LEU A 70 -13.55 -7.03 -17.27
N LYS A 71 -14.16 -5.85 -17.24
CA LYS A 71 -13.91 -4.77 -18.22
C LYS A 71 -13.32 -3.51 -17.59
N ASN A 72 -13.40 -3.39 -16.27
CA ASN A 72 -12.96 -2.20 -15.53
C ASN A 72 -11.69 -2.53 -14.74
N LEU A 73 -10.68 -1.67 -14.89
CA LEU A 73 -9.44 -1.74 -14.12
C LEU A 73 -9.65 -1.20 -12.71
N ARG A 74 -9.24 -1.96 -11.69
CA ARG A 74 -9.31 -1.56 -10.29
C ARG A 74 -7.94 -1.65 -9.63
N TYR A 75 -7.82 -1.00 -8.48
CA TYR A 75 -6.60 -1.04 -7.67
C TYR A 75 -6.13 -2.48 -7.36
N ALA A 76 -7.06 -3.39 -7.02
CA ALA A 76 -6.74 -4.77 -6.70
C ALA A 76 -6.08 -5.53 -7.87
N ASP A 77 -6.40 -5.16 -9.11
CA ASP A 77 -5.83 -5.76 -10.32
C ASP A 77 -4.37 -5.31 -10.50
N ILE A 78 -4.08 -4.01 -10.27
CA ILE A 78 -2.71 -3.46 -10.26
C ILE A 78 -1.87 -4.07 -9.14
N ALA A 79 -2.38 -4.11 -7.90
CA ALA A 79 -1.69 -4.71 -6.76
C ALA A 79 -1.40 -6.21 -6.98
N THR A 80 -2.28 -6.90 -7.71
CA THR A 80 -2.05 -8.30 -8.11
C THR A 80 -0.96 -8.40 -9.16
N ALA A 81 -0.93 -7.53 -10.16
CA ALA A 81 0.11 -7.51 -11.18
C ALA A 81 1.50 -7.24 -10.56
N VAL A 82 1.61 -6.23 -9.71
CA VAL A 82 2.85 -5.87 -8.97
C VAL A 82 3.40 -7.07 -8.20
N SER A 83 2.54 -7.82 -7.51
CA SER A 83 2.96 -8.97 -6.71
C SER A 83 3.39 -10.21 -7.49
N ARG A 84 3.14 -10.25 -8.80
CA ARG A 84 3.39 -11.42 -9.66
C ARG A 84 4.58 -11.23 -10.58
N ILE A 85 5.02 -9.99 -10.77
CA ILE A 85 6.03 -9.63 -11.77
C ILE A 85 7.23 -9.08 -11.01
N ASP A 86 8.35 -9.80 -11.07
CA ASP A 86 9.57 -9.46 -10.33
C ASP A 86 10.09 -8.05 -10.68
N ASN A 87 10.00 -7.66 -11.95
CA ASN A 87 10.40 -6.31 -12.39
C ASN A 87 9.54 -5.17 -11.81
N LEU A 88 8.40 -5.49 -11.18
CA LEU A 88 7.53 -4.53 -10.50
C LEU A 88 7.65 -4.64 -8.97
N GLU A 89 8.52 -5.49 -8.43
CA GLU A 89 8.67 -5.71 -6.98
C GLU A 89 8.98 -4.42 -6.22
N PHE A 90 9.72 -3.48 -6.83
CA PHE A 90 10.03 -2.18 -6.26
C PHE A 90 8.80 -1.32 -5.92
N LEU A 91 7.62 -1.67 -6.45
CA LEU A 91 6.34 -1.01 -6.14
C LEU A 91 5.60 -1.66 -4.97
N SER A 92 6.09 -2.76 -4.38
CA SER A 92 5.36 -3.54 -3.37
C SER A 92 4.97 -2.72 -2.13
N ASP A 93 5.84 -1.83 -1.68
CA ASP A 93 5.59 -0.94 -0.54
C ASP A 93 4.64 0.21 -0.88
N VAL A 94 4.62 0.65 -2.15
CA VAL A 94 3.78 1.76 -2.64
C VAL A 94 2.38 1.28 -3.03
N ILE A 95 2.29 0.07 -3.59
CA ILE A 95 1.07 -0.56 -4.09
C ILE A 95 0.87 -1.91 -3.38
N PRO A 96 0.60 -1.91 -2.07
CA PRO A 96 0.43 -3.14 -1.33
C PRO A 96 -0.86 -3.87 -1.73
N LYS A 97 -0.84 -5.20 -1.61
CA LYS A 97 -2.06 -6.02 -1.68
C LYS A 97 -2.98 -5.70 -0.52
N THR A 98 -4.16 -5.19 -0.83
CA THR A 98 -5.19 -4.91 0.19
C THR A 98 -5.85 -6.21 0.63
N THR A 99 -6.07 -6.34 1.93
CA THR A 99 -6.88 -7.42 2.52
C THR A 99 -7.70 -6.85 3.66
N THR A 100 -8.87 -7.43 3.92
CA THR A 100 -9.71 -7.01 5.05
C THR A 100 -8.97 -7.26 6.36
N TYR A 101 -9.11 -6.35 7.33
CA TYR A 101 -8.48 -6.47 8.65
C TYR A 101 -8.73 -7.82 9.33
N GLY A 102 -9.95 -8.36 9.22
CA GLY A 102 -10.29 -9.70 9.73
C GLY A 102 -9.43 -10.82 9.11
N LYS A 103 -9.22 -10.79 7.79
CA LYS A 103 -8.37 -11.75 7.08
C LYS A 103 -6.89 -11.58 7.44
N PHE A 104 -6.44 -10.36 7.69
CA PHE A 104 -5.08 -10.09 8.15
C PHE A 104 -4.82 -10.68 9.55
N LYS A 105 -5.75 -10.45 10.49
CA LYS A 105 -5.69 -11.00 11.86
C LYS A 105 -5.70 -12.53 11.84
N GLU A 106 -6.56 -13.13 11.02
CA GLU A 106 -6.64 -14.57 10.85
C GLU A 106 -5.36 -15.16 10.23
N LYS A 107 -4.82 -14.54 9.16
CA LYS A 107 -3.56 -14.97 8.54
C LYS A 107 -2.41 -14.92 9.54
N ARG A 108 -2.28 -13.84 10.31
CA ARG A 108 -1.23 -13.70 11.34
C ARG A 108 -1.39 -14.70 12.49
N ALA A 109 -2.62 -15.00 12.90
CA ALA A 109 -2.89 -16.05 13.91
C ALA A 109 -2.54 -17.45 13.37
N LYS A 110 -2.83 -17.73 12.10
CA LYS A 110 -2.47 -18.99 11.44
C LYS A 110 -0.97 -19.13 11.22
N GLU A 111 -0.25 -18.05 10.91
CA GLU A 111 1.21 -18.05 10.79
C GLU A 111 1.88 -18.33 12.14
N LYS A 112 1.44 -17.67 13.22
CA LYS A 112 1.92 -17.97 14.58
C LYS A 112 1.67 -19.43 15.00
N ALA A 113 0.47 -19.94 14.75
CA ALA A 113 0.14 -21.34 15.07
C ALA A 113 0.95 -22.36 14.23
N LYS A 114 1.40 -22.00 13.02
CA LYS A 114 2.26 -22.84 12.20
C LYS A 114 3.72 -22.83 12.65
N GLU A 115 4.18 -21.72 13.20
CA GLU A 115 5.53 -21.56 13.78
C GLU A 115 5.67 -22.43 15.06
N ASP A 116 4.66 -22.44 15.92
CA ASP A 116 4.64 -23.28 17.14
C ASP A 116 4.54 -24.80 16.83
N GLY A 117 3.97 -25.17 15.68
CA GLY A 117 3.81 -26.57 15.26
C GLY A 117 5.05 -27.21 14.63
N GLN A 118 5.99 -26.43 14.09
CA GLN A 118 7.21 -26.97 13.47
C GLN A 118 8.30 -27.37 14.47
N VAL A 119 8.30 -26.80 15.69
CA VAL A 119 9.29 -27.13 16.74
C VAL A 119 9.05 -28.52 17.35
N ALA A 120 7.82 -29.04 17.30
CA ALA A 120 7.48 -30.35 17.87
C ALA A 120 7.97 -31.54 17.02
N ASN A 121 8.10 -31.39 15.70
CA ASN A 121 8.44 -32.51 14.81
C ASN A 121 9.96 -32.75 14.65
N GLN A 122 10.81 -31.90 15.26
CA GLN A 122 12.26 -32.07 15.25
C GLN A 122 12.82 -32.73 16.53
N ARG A 123 11.98 -33.08 17.52
CA ARG A 123 12.42 -33.72 18.77
C ARG A 123 12.28 -35.26 18.79
N THR A 124 11.43 -35.86 17.96
CA THR A 124 11.05 -37.29 18.08
C THR A 124 12.08 -38.30 17.52
N LEU A 125 13.14 -37.85 16.82
CA LEU A 125 14.13 -38.76 16.19
C LEU A 125 15.43 -38.97 16.99
N LYS A 126 15.54 -38.43 18.22
CA LYS A 126 16.76 -38.58 19.05
C LYS A 126 16.68 -39.58 20.20
N GLU A 127 15.53 -40.24 20.42
CA GLU A 127 15.29 -41.11 21.59
C GLU A 127 15.41 -42.62 21.34
N MET A 128 15.99 -43.06 20.21
CA MET A 128 16.10 -44.50 19.88
C MET A 128 17.47 -45.15 20.17
N GLN A 129 18.37 -44.47 20.87
CA GLN A 129 19.64 -45.06 21.30
C GLN A 129 19.92 -44.76 22.77
N VAL A 130 19.44 -45.63 23.68
CA VAL A 130 20.22 -46.21 24.81
C VAL A 130 19.38 -47.38 25.36
N ARG A 131 19.80 -48.61 25.07
CA ARG A 131 19.48 -49.80 25.86
C ARG A 131 20.78 -50.56 26.08
N GLN A 132 21.29 -50.58 27.32
CA GLN A 132 21.73 -51.81 28.00
C GLN A 132 22.21 -51.58 29.45
N ASN A 133 21.62 -52.41 30.32
CA ASN A 133 22.12 -53.07 31.54
C ASN A 133 22.37 -52.31 32.87
N GLY A 134 21.75 -52.85 33.94
CA GLY A 134 22.38 -53.00 35.27
C GLY A 134 21.50 -52.79 36.52
N THR A 135 21.10 -53.90 37.15
CA THR A 135 20.88 -54.14 38.62
C THR A 135 19.81 -53.37 39.44
N PRO A 136 19.01 -54.06 40.29
CA PRO A 136 18.08 -53.45 41.24
C PRO A 136 18.67 -53.40 42.66
N GLU A 137 18.49 -52.29 43.41
CA GLU A 137 18.20 -52.34 44.87
C GLU A 137 17.93 -50.97 45.55
N HIS A 138 16.91 -51.01 46.41
CA HIS A 138 16.77 -50.42 47.76
C HIS A 138 16.39 -48.93 48.04
N SER A 139 15.38 -48.80 48.94
CA SER A 139 15.03 -47.72 49.91
C SER A 139 14.12 -46.56 49.43
N ARG A 140 12.85 -46.47 49.89
CA ARG A 140 12.34 -45.66 51.06
C ARG A 140 12.55 -44.15 50.89
N GLU A 141 11.64 -43.20 51.16
CA GLU A 141 10.37 -43.12 51.91
C GLU A 141 9.69 -41.76 51.54
N GLU A 142 8.35 -41.73 51.60
CA GLU A 142 7.38 -40.66 52.01
C GLU A 142 7.74 -39.15 51.85
N SER A 143 6.89 -38.24 51.37
CA SER A 143 5.58 -37.79 51.89
C SER A 143 5.11 -36.63 50.97
N MET A 144 3.85 -36.56 50.49
CA MET A 144 2.66 -35.97 51.12
C MET A 144 2.86 -34.60 51.81
N VAL A 145 2.49 -33.50 51.14
CA VAL A 145 1.73 -32.39 51.75
C VAL A 145 0.93 -31.64 50.69
N ASP A 146 -0.38 -31.64 50.95
CA ASP A 146 -1.46 -30.84 50.40
C ASP A 146 -1.41 -29.39 50.93
N VAL A 147 -2.31 -28.55 50.39
CA VAL A 147 -2.88 -27.30 50.92
C VAL A 147 -2.50 -26.03 50.15
N GLY A 148 -3.52 -25.47 49.48
CA GLY A 148 -3.85 -24.06 49.69
C GLY A 148 -4.03 -23.19 48.46
N GLU A 149 -5.26 -23.12 47.95
CA GLU A 149 -5.78 -21.90 47.32
C GLU A 149 -5.65 -20.73 48.29
N GLN A 150 -5.18 -19.56 47.82
CA GLN A 150 -5.79 -18.29 48.20
C GLN A 150 -5.47 -17.16 47.20
N ASN A 151 -6.59 -16.63 46.71
CA ASN A 151 -6.83 -15.44 45.92
C ASN A 151 -6.50 -14.16 46.70
N VAL A 152 -5.77 -13.21 46.09
CA VAL A 152 -5.89 -11.77 46.37
C VAL A 152 -5.82 -10.95 45.07
N ASN A 153 -7.01 -10.55 44.61
CA ASN A 153 -7.38 -9.25 44.04
C ASN A 153 -6.26 -8.20 43.85
N GLU A 154 -6.15 -7.64 42.63
CA GLU A 154 -6.31 -6.19 42.43
C GLU A 154 -6.66 -5.84 40.97
N LEU A 155 -7.95 -5.54 40.74
CA LEU A 155 -8.45 -4.86 39.55
C LEU A 155 -8.27 -3.35 39.70
N SER A 156 -7.78 -2.67 38.65
CA SER A 156 -8.02 -1.23 38.48
C SER A 156 -8.98 -1.02 37.29
N PRO A 157 -10.22 -0.55 37.52
CA PRO A 157 -11.17 -0.26 36.44
C PRO A 157 -10.86 1.09 35.76
N ARG A 158 -10.87 1.12 34.42
CA ARG A 158 -10.90 2.39 33.67
C ARG A 158 -12.31 2.99 33.71
N PRO A 159 -12.49 4.29 33.98
CA PRO A 159 -13.81 4.92 33.99
C PRO A 159 -14.38 5.12 32.57
N PRO A 160 -15.71 5.03 32.39
CA PRO A 160 -16.36 5.26 31.09
C PRO A 160 -16.52 6.76 30.78
N MET A 161 -16.38 7.13 29.51
CA MET A 161 -16.62 8.49 29.01
C MET A 161 -18.12 8.79 28.94
N VAL A 162 -18.54 9.89 29.59
CA VAL A 162 -19.93 10.39 29.56
C VAL A 162 -20.11 11.32 28.35
N ILE A 163 -21.10 11.03 27.51
CA ILE A 163 -21.51 11.88 26.37
C ILE A 163 -22.56 12.87 26.88
N HIS A 164 -22.23 14.16 26.94
CA HIS A 164 -23.23 15.21 27.12
C HIS A 164 -23.62 15.81 25.77
N ALA A 165 -24.87 15.58 25.37
CA ALA A 165 -25.56 16.37 24.37
C ALA A 165 -26.12 17.63 25.04
N SER A 166 -25.76 18.81 24.54
CA SER A 166 -26.46 20.06 24.85
C SER A 166 -26.78 20.78 23.55
N GLN A 167 -28.05 20.69 23.15
CA GLN A 167 -28.65 21.56 22.17
C GLN A 167 -29.06 22.89 22.83
N SER A 168 -28.97 23.98 22.06
CA SER A 168 -30.01 25.01 21.89
C SER A 168 -29.77 26.45 22.39
N ARG A 169 -29.98 27.37 21.42
CA ARG A 169 -30.37 28.80 21.41
C ARG A 169 -29.23 29.84 21.43
N SER A 170 -29.02 30.75 20.46
CA SER A 170 -29.82 31.56 19.48
C SER A 170 -29.88 33.05 19.87
N ARG A 171 -29.52 33.94 18.93
CA ARG A 171 -29.89 35.37 18.69
C ARG A 171 -28.83 35.99 17.75
N LEU A 172 -29.07 36.40 16.49
CA LEU A 172 -30.02 37.33 15.85
C LEU A 172 -29.74 38.82 16.12
N VAL A 173 -29.18 39.49 15.09
CA VAL A 173 -29.32 40.89 14.59
C VAL A 173 -28.65 40.85 13.19
N ASP A 174 -29.27 41.03 12.01
CA ASP A 174 -30.12 42.11 11.43
C ASP A 174 -29.38 43.46 11.44
N GLU A 175 -29.24 44.29 10.39
CA GLU A 175 -29.96 44.48 9.13
C GLU A 175 -29.13 45.41 8.20
N GLY A 176 -29.38 45.37 6.87
CA GLY A 176 -29.25 46.52 5.94
C GLY A 176 -27.86 46.84 5.31
N SER A 177 -27.69 47.21 4.04
CA SER A 177 -28.62 47.58 2.96
C SER A 177 -27.88 47.66 1.61
N ALA A 178 -28.62 47.35 0.55
CA ALA A 178 -28.55 47.75 -0.86
C ALA A 178 -27.47 48.74 -1.38
N GLN A 179 -27.01 48.48 -2.61
CA GLN A 179 -27.09 49.31 -3.86
C GLN A 179 -25.90 48.93 -4.77
N GLN A 180 -26.09 48.22 -5.88
CA GLN A 180 -26.54 48.69 -7.22
C GLN A 180 -25.38 49.22 -8.10
N ARG A 181 -25.20 48.57 -9.26
CA ARG A 181 -24.30 48.97 -10.38
C ARG A 181 -24.72 50.33 -10.95
N PRO A 182 -23.86 51.04 -11.70
CA PRO A 182 -23.87 50.85 -13.16
C PRO A 182 -22.52 50.98 -13.89
N SER A 183 -22.60 50.62 -15.17
CA SER A 183 -21.67 50.64 -16.32
C SER A 183 -21.05 52.00 -16.72
N LYS A 184 -19.89 51.95 -17.38
CA LYS A 184 -19.51 52.62 -18.67
C LYS A 184 -17.98 52.51 -18.85
N ASP A 185 -17.51 51.92 -19.94
CA ASP A 185 -17.09 52.58 -21.19
C ASP A 185 -16.02 53.65 -20.91
N ASP A 186 -14.78 53.37 -21.32
CA ASP A 186 -13.87 54.37 -21.88
C ASP A 186 -12.80 53.64 -22.71
N ASP A 187 -12.85 53.95 -23.99
CA ASP A 187 -11.83 53.74 -25.01
C ASP A 187 -10.53 54.46 -24.64
N ASP A 188 -9.37 53.90 -24.97
CA ASP A 188 -8.14 54.68 -25.18
C ASP A 188 -7.24 53.92 -26.18
N ASP A 189 -7.63 54.00 -27.45
CA ASP A 189 -6.68 53.99 -28.56
C ASP A 189 -5.95 55.34 -28.57
N VAL A 190 -4.65 55.36 -28.23
CA VAL A 190 -3.75 56.46 -28.59
C VAL A 190 -2.49 55.91 -29.22
N GLU A 191 -2.54 55.91 -30.55
CA GLU A 191 -1.44 56.05 -31.48
C GLU A 191 -0.44 57.12 -31.00
N MET A 192 0.84 56.76 -30.84
CA MET A 192 1.94 57.72 -30.81
C MET A 192 3.01 57.26 -31.79
N ALA A 193 2.95 57.88 -32.96
CA ALA A 193 4.01 57.88 -33.96
C ALA A 193 5.26 58.59 -33.43
N LEU A 194 6.43 58.06 -33.78
CA LEU A 194 7.58 58.79 -34.36
C LEU A 194 8.47 57.80 -35.09
#